data_AF-A0A7Y8LVB8-F1
#
_entry.id   AF-A0A7Y8LVB8-F1
#
_cell.length_a   1.000
_cell.length_b   1.000
_cell.length_c   1.000
_cell.angle_alpha   90.00
_cell.angle_beta   90.00
_cell.angle_gamma   90.00
#
_symmetry.space_group_name_H-M   'P 1'
#
loop_
_entity.id
_entity.type
_entity.pdbx_description
1 polymer ?
#
loop_
_entity_poly.entity_id
_entity_poly.type
_entity_poly.pdbx_seq_one_letter_code
_entity_poly.pdbx_strand_id
1 'polypeptide(L)'
;MKKNALVIILMFGFLFVFFYSVTSLQAQTKEEDPFMKLHKKEMTPFLEKCIKCHSIKVNLSDKKMKKTFVEKCSKCHSLDRLFSKKRSAEEWNQVLKVMEGKPHANLSKDDLKKIEKWIDFMQAVMTP
;
A
#
# COMPACT_ATOMS: atom_id res chain seq x y z
N MET A 1 -49.02 1.38 16.29
CA MET A 1 -48.32 2.48 15.57
C MET A 1 -46.83 2.67 15.93
N LYS A 2 -46.21 1.87 16.81
CA LYS A 2 -44.82 2.09 17.28
C LYS A 2 -43.71 1.41 16.44
N LYS A 3 -44.05 0.42 15.61
CA LYS A 3 -43.06 -0.37 14.83
C LYS A 3 -42.46 0.41 13.64
N ASN A 4 -43.21 1.36 13.08
CA ASN A 4 -42.79 2.09 11.88
C ASN A 4 -41.77 3.19 12.19
N ALA A 5 -41.77 3.74 13.41
CA ALA A 5 -40.80 4.77 13.82
C ALA A 5 -39.38 4.20 14.01
N LEU A 6 -39.26 2.94 14.48
CA LEU A 6 -37.97 2.29 14.71
C LEU A 6 -37.23 2.00 13.39
N VAL A 7 -37.96 1.58 12.35
CA VAL A 7 -37.39 1.29 11.02
C VAL A 7 -36.88 2.57 10.35
N ILE A 8 -37.60 3.68 10.52
CA ILE A 8 -37.23 4.98 9.95
C ILE A 8 -35.93 5.49 10.61
N ILE A 9 -35.81 5.42 11.95
CA ILE A 9 -34.60 5.85 12.66
C ILE A 9 -33.38 5.02 12.26
N LEU A 10 -33.54 3.70 12.07
CA LEU A 10 -32.46 2.82 11.64
C LEU A 10 -32.01 3.09 10.18
N MET A 11 -32.94 3.42 9.28
CA MET A 11 -32.62 3.78 7.89
C MET A 11 -31.88 5.12 7.79
N PHE A 12 -32.29 6.12 8.57
CA PHE A 12 -31.61 7.43 8.61
C PHE A 12 -30.23 7.35 9.27
N GLY A 13 -30.08 6.56 10.34
CA GLY A 13 -28.77 6.33 10.98
C GLY A 13 -27.77 5.63 10.04
N PHE A 14 -28.25 4.66 9.24
CA PHE A 14 -27.40 3.93 8.30
C PHE A 14 -26.93 4.82 7.13
N LEU A 15 -27.80 5.69 6.61
CA LEU A 15 -27.43 6.67 5.59
C LEU A 15 -26.42 7.71 6.11
N PHE A 16 -26.55 8.13 7.37
CA PHE A 16 -25.64 9.10 7.97
C PHE A 16 -24.21 8.55 8.10
N VAL A 17 -24.04 7.32 8.56
CA VAL A 17 -22.72 6.68 8.69
C VAL A 17 -22.08 6.42 7.32
N PHE A 18 -22.88 6.03 6.32
CA PHE A 18 -22.40 5.82 4.95
C PHE A 18 -21.93 7.13 4.30
N PHE A 19 -22.68 8.23 4.49
CA PHE A 19 -22.31 9.54 3.94
C PHE A 19 -21.05 10.13 4.58
N TYR A 20 -20.89 10.00 5.91
CA TYR A 20 -19.69 10.47 6.61
C TYR A 20 -18.42 9.67 6.26
N SER A 21 -18.57 8.38 5.93
CA SER A 21 -17.42 7.54 5.57
C SER A 21 -16.86 7.91 4.19
N VAL A 22 -17.72 8.17 3.20
CA VAL A 22 -17.31 8.52 1.83
C VAL A 22 -16.66 9.90 1.75
N THR A 23 -17.14 10.88 2.52
CA THR A 23 -16.54 12.23 2.56
C THR A 23 -15.14 12.23 3.17
N SER A 24 -14.89 11.40 4.19
CA SER A 24 -13.56 11.33 4.84
C SER A 24 -12.45 10.83 3.90
N LEU A 25 -12.76 9.89 2.99
CA LEU A 25 -11.79 9.32 2.05
C LEU A 25 -11.48 10.28 0.89
N GLN A 26 -12.47 11.05 0.42
CA GLN A 26 -12.27 12.07 -0.62
C GLN A 26 -11.63 13.35 -0.09
N ALA A 27 -11.79 13.67 1.20
CA ALA A 27 -11.17 14.85 1.81
C ALA A 27 -9.64 14.74 1.81
N GLN A 28 -9.10 13.55 2.04
CA GLN A 28 -7.66 13.34 2.13
C GLN A 28 -6.94 13.57 0.78
N THR A 29 -7.52 13.16 -0.35
CA THR A 29 -6.82 13.26 -1.65
C THR A 29 -7.02 14.58 -2.40
N LYS A 30 -8.10 15.34 -2.09
CA LYS A 30 -8.45 16.56 -2.85
C LYS A 30 -7.58 17.78 -2.50
N GLU A 31 -7.04 17.83 -1.28
CA GLU A 31 -6.20 18.94 -0.82
C GLU A 31 -4.69 18.66 -0.95
N GLU A 32 -4.30 17.39 -1.02
CA GLU A 32 -2.90 16.96 -1.18
C GLU A 32 -2.35 17.27 -2.58
N ASP A 33 -3.17 17.15 -3.64
CA ASP A 33 -2.74 17.41 -5.02
C ASP A 33 -2.35 18.88 -5.27
N PRO A 34 -3.15 19.88 -4.85
CA PRO A 34 -2.76 21.29 -4.91
C PRO A 34 -1.50 21.61 -4.09
N PHE A 35 -1.40 21.05 -2.88
CA PHE A 35 -0.25 21.23 -1.99
C PHE A 35 1.04 20.70 -2.62
N MET A 36 1.00 19.47 -3.15
CA MET A 36 2.14 18.84 -3.84
C MET A 36 2.55 19.62 -5.09
N LYS A 37 1.59 20.23 -5.80
CA LYS A 37 1.87 21.06 -6.98
C LYS A 37 2.52 22.40 -6.61
N LEU A 38 2.12 23.00 -5.49
CA LEU A 38 2.62 24.29 -5.01
C LEU A 38 4.03 24.18 -4.44
N HIS A 39 4.27 23.17 -3.59
CA HIS A 39 5.56 22.97 -2.90
C HIS A 39 6.54 22.09 -3.66
N LYS A 40 6.20 21.68 -4.90
CA LYS A 40 7.06 20.84 -5.76
C LYS A 40 8.50 21.37 -5.85
N LYS A 41 8.66 22.69 -6.04
CA LYS A 41 9.96 23.35 -6.19
C LYS A 41 10.80 23.39 -4.90
N GLU A 42 10.13 23.38 -3.75
CA GLU A 42 10.78 23.41 -2.43
C GLU A 42 11.11 21.99 -1.96
N MET A 43 10.30 21.00 -2.35
CA MET A 43 10.53 19.59 -2.06
C MET A 43 11.56 18.96 -3.00
N THR A 44 11.74 19.47 -4.23
CA THR A 44 12.74 18.97 -5.19
C THR A 44 14.17 18.94 -4.65
N PRO A 45 14.73 19.97 -3.99
CA PRO A 45 16.09 19.89 -3.45
C PRO A 45 16.22 18.87 -2.32
N PHE A 46 15.16 18.62 -1.53
CA PHE A 46 15.16 17.55 -0.54
C PHE A 46 15.11 16.17 -1.21
N LEU A 47 14.29 16.01 -2.25
CA LEU A 47 14.21 14.77 -3.01
C LEU A 47 15.54 14.49 -3.75
N GLU A 48 16.13 15.49 -4.39
CA GLU A 48 17.43 15.40 -5.06
C GLU A 48 18.58 15.15 -4.08
N LYS A 49 18.58 15.80 -2.91
CA LYS A 49 19.59 15.57 -1.86
C LYS A 49 19.46 14.18 -1.24
N CYS A 50 18.25 13.67 -1.04
CA CYS A 50 18.02 12.31 -0.57
C CYS A 50 18.38 11.25 -1.63
N ILE A 51 18.10 11.49 -2.92
CA ILE A 51 18.53 10.62 -4.05
C ILE A 51 20.06 10.65 -4.21
N LYS A 52 20.72 11.76 -3.88
CA LYS A 52 22.18 11.87 -3.92
C LYS A 52 22.87 10.99 -2.86
N CYS A 53 22.22 10.75 -1.71
CA CYS A 53 22.71 9.83 -0.67
C CYS A 53 22.19 8.39 -0.81
N HIS A 54 21.05 8.18 -1.48
CA HIS A 54 20.51 6.84 -1.80
C HIS A 54 20.47 6.67 -3.31
N SER A 55 21.48 6.00 -3.87
CA SER A 55 21.68 5.74 -5.31
C SER A 55 20.63 4.81 -5.93
N ILE A 56 19.34 5.14 -5.82
CA ILE A 56 18.27 4.27 -6.30
C ILE A 56 17.87 4.69 -7.72
N LYS A 57 18.60 4.20 -8.72
CA LYS A 57 18.10 4.19 -10.11
C LYS A 57 17.01 3.11 -10.22
N VAL A 58 15.75 3.48 -10.03
CA VAL A 58 14.61 2.56 -10.22
C VAL A 58 14.37 2.34 -11.72
N ASN A 59 14.64 1.14 -12.22
CA ASN A 59 14.34 0.72 -13.60
C ASN A 59 12.81 0.53 -13.80
N LEU A 60 12.34 0.56 -15.04
CA LEU A 60 11.00 0.15 -15.44
C LEU A 60 10.65 -1.28 -14.97
N SER A 61 11.63 -2.20 -14.97
CA SER A 61 11.48 -3.52 -14.36
C SER A 61 11.08 -3.41 -12.89
N ASP A 62 11.73 -2.52 -12.16
CA ASP A 62 11.55 -2.31 -10.73
C ASP A 62 10.18 -1.68 -10.47
N LYS A 63 9.74 -0.77 -11.35
CA LYS A 63 8.38 -0.23 -11.32
C LYS A 63 7.31 -1.32 -11.49
N LYS A 64 7.52 -2.28 -12.39
CA LYS A 64 6.58 -3.39 -12.59
C LYS A 64 6.56 -4.33 -11.37
N MET A 65 7.73 -4.67 -10.82
CA MET A 65 7.85 -5.52 -9.64
C MET A 65 7.20 -4.88 -8.41
N LYS A 66 7.50 -3.60 -8.15
CA LYS A 66 6.85 -2.80 -7.11
C LYS A 66 5.33 -2.77 -7.27
N LYS A 67 4.84 -2.52 -8.49
CA LYS A 67 3.40 -2.48 -8.77
C LYS A 67 2.74 -3.81 -8.40
N THR A 68 3.28 -4.94 -8.85
CA THR A 68 2.75 -6.27 -8.50
C THR A 68 2.76 -6.49 -6.98
N PHE A 69 3.85 -6.14 -6.29
CA PHE A 69 3.91 -6.23 -4.84
C PHE A 69 2.81 -5.41 -4.14
N VAL A 70 2.66 -4.14 -4.50
CA VAL A 70 1.66 -3.26 -3.89
C VAL A 70 0.24 -3.77 -4.18
N GLU A 71 -0.06 -4.15 -5.42
CA GLU A 71 -1.40 -4.61 -5.80
C GLU A 71 -1.79 -5.93 -5.15
N LYS A 72 -0.83 -6.82 -4.88
CA LYS A 72 -1.11 -8.12 -4.28
C LYS A 72 -1.10 -8.08 -2.75
N CYS A 73 -0.10 -7.45 -2.15
CA CYS A 73 0.14 -7.53 -0.72
C CYS A 73 -0.65 -6.51 0.11
N SER A 74 -1.06 -5.37 -0.48
CA SER A 74 -1.85 -4.36 0.24
C SER A 74 -3.32 -4.74 0.44
N LYS A 75 -3.80 -5.79 -0.26
CA LYS A 75 -5.22 -6.21 -0.25
C LYS A 75 -5.71 -6.73 1.10
N CYS A 76 -4.81 -7.27 1.93
CA CYS A 76 -5.20 -7.95 3.17
C CYS A 76 -4.59 -7.30 4.42
N HIS A 77 -3.47 -6.58 4.29
CA HIS A 77 -2.83 -5.89 5.39
C HIS A 77 -1.87 -4.80 4.92
N SER A 78 -1.43 -3.93 5.83
CA SER A 78 -0.40 -2.93 5.53
C SER A 78 0.91 -3.58 5.06
N LEU A 79 1.61 -2.88 4.17
CA LEU A 79 2.92 -3.26 3.66
C LEU A 79 4.04 -3.06 4.68
N ASP A 80 3.79 -2.36 5.79
CA ASP A 80 4.75 -2.14 6.88
C ASP A 80 5.27 -3.46 7.48
N ARG A 81 4.49 -4.54 7.32
CA ARG A 81 4.87 -5.90 7.71
C ARG A 81 6.14 -6.42 7.01
N LEU A 82 6.52 -5.81 5.88
CA LEU A 82 7.80 -6.06 5.21
C LEU A 82 8.97 -5.57 6.04
N PHE A 83 8.81 -4.43 6.71
CA PHE A 83 9.87 -3.73 7.43
C PHE A 83 9.90 -4.07 8.93
N SER A 84 8.87 -4.74 9.45
CA SER A 84 8.78 -5.06 10.87
C SER A 84 9.79 -6.12 11.36
N LYS A 85 10.38 -6.90 10.45
CA LYS A 85 11.39 -7.91 10.80
C LYS A 85 12.34 -8.17 9.63
N LYS A 86 13.65 -8.12 9.89
CA LYS A 86 14.67 -8.61 8.96
C LYS A 86 14.58 -10.13 8.84
N ARG A 87 14.53 -10.63 7.62
CA ARG A 87 14.48 -12.06 7.26
C ARG A 87 15.51 -12.35 6.18
N SER A 88 16.03 -13.57 6.15
CA SER A 88 16.79 -14.13 5.03
C SER A 88 15.91 -14.37 3.80
N ALA A 89 16.53 -14.64 2.66
CA ALA A 89 15.81 -14.98 1.42
C ALA A 89 14.99 -16.28 1.59
N GLU A 90 15.53 -17.26 2.30
CA GLU A 90 14.86 -18.53 2.61
C GLU A 90 13.63 -18.32 3.48
N GLU A 91 13.74 -17.49 4.52
CA GLU A 91 12.62 -17.12 5.38
C GLU A 91 11.54 -16.36 4.62
N TRP A 92 11.91 -15.45 3.71
CA TRP A 92 10.93 -14.77 2.85
C TRP A 92 10.21 -15.74 1.92
N ASN A 93 10.93 -16.69 1.34
CA ASN A 93 10.32 -17.74 0.51
C ASN A 93 9.30 -18.56 1.29
N GLN A 94 9.55 -18.86 2.57
CA GLN A 94 8.57 -19.52 3.43
C GLN A 94 7.35 -18.62 3.68
N VAL A 95 7.54 -17.33 3.94
CA VAL A 95 6.43 -16.38 4.11
C VAL A 95 5.59 -16.29 2.83
N LEU A 96 6.21 -16.21 1.67
CA LEU A 96 5.51 -16.14 0.38
C LEU A 96 4.70 -17.41 0.10
N LYS A 97 5.22 -18.60 0.42
CA LYS A 97 4.47 -19.87 0.35
C LYS A 97 3.25 -19.87 1.27
N VAL A 98 3.40 -19.34 2.49
CA VAL A 98 2.26 -19.20 3.41
C VAL A 98 1.21 -18.26 2.82
N MET A 99 1.61 -17.13 2.24
CA MET A 99 0.69 -16.17 1.63
C MET A 99 0.01 -16.72 0.36
N GLU A 100 0.73 -17.49 -0.45
CA GLU A 100 0.17 -18.22 -1.60
C GLU A 100 -0.96 -19.17 -1.18
N GLY A 101 -0.79 -19.86 -0.06
CA GLY A 101 -1.80 -20.76 0.51
C GLY A 101 -2.98 -20.05 1.19
N LYS A 102 -2.97 -18.73 1.34
CA LYS A 102 -4.10 -18.01 1.98
C LYS A 102 -5.29 -17.89 1.02
N PRO A 103 -6.52 -18.07 1.51
CA PRO A 103 -7.72 -17.81 0.73
C PRO A 103 -7.69 -16.40 0.13
N HIS A 104 -8.11 -16.29 -1.12
CA HIS A 104 -8.23 -15.01 -1.86
C HIS A 104 -6.92 -14.25 -2.13
N ALA A 105 -5.76 -14.81 -1.79
CA ALA A 105 -4.47 -14.17 -2.11
C ALA A 105 -4.24 -14.05 -3.63
N ASN A 106 -4.73 -15.03 -4.40
CA ASN A 106 -4.64 -15.08 -5.87
C ASN A 106 -3.23 -14.69 -6.38
N LEU A 107 -2.22 -15.39 -5.86
CA LEU A 107 -0.82 -15.22 -6.21
C LEU A 107 -0.43 -16.26 -7.25
N SER A 108 -0.10 -15.83 -8.47
CA SER A 108 0.47 -16.72 -9.48
C SER A 108 1.97 -16.91 -9.26
N LYS A 109 2.56 -17.95 -9.87
CA LYS A 109 4.03 -18.15 -9.84
C LYS A 109 4.81 -16.95 -10.40
N ASP A 110 4.27 -16.27 -11.41
CA ASP A 110 4.88 -15.06 -11.98
C ASP A 110 4.76 -13.85 -11.02
N ASP A 111 3.66 -13.73 -10.28
CA ASP A 111 3.53 -12.72 -9.22
C ASP A 111 4.56 -12.96 -8.11
N LEU A 112 4.70 -14.20 -7.65
CA LEU A 112 5.66 -14.57 -6.60
C LEU A 112 7.09 -14.22 -7.02
N LYS A 113 7.49 -14.54 -8.24
CA LYS A 113 8.83 -14.21 -8.76
C LYS A 113 9.10 -12.71 -8.81
N LYS A 114 8.10 -11.89 -9.16
CA LYS A 114 8.23 -10.42 -9.15
C LYS A 114 8.29 -9.86 -7.74
N ILE A 115 7.49 -10.43 -6.84
CA ILE A 115 7.43 -10.04 -5.44
C ILE A 115 8.75 -10.37 -4.74
N GLU A 116 9.27 -11.58 -4.92
CA GLU A 116 10.57 -12.02 -4.37
C GLU A 116 11.69 -11.06 -4.79
N LYS A 117 11.82 -10.78 -6.09
CA LYS A 117 12.81 -9.82 -6.60
C LYS A 117 12.65 -8.41 -6.02
N TRP A 118 11.41 -7.96 -5.81
CA TRP A 118 11.16 -6.67 -5.19
C TRP A 118 11.58 -6.66 -3.72
N ILE A 119 11.30 -7.73 -2.99
CA ILE A 119 11.71 -7.88 -1.59
C ILE A 119 13.23 -7.88 -1.50
N ASP A 120 13.92 -8.67 -2.31
CA ASP A 120 15.40 -8.73 -2.34
C ASP A 120 16.00 -7.35 -2.60
N PHE A 121 15.48 -6.62 -3.58
CA PHE A 121 15.89 -5.25 -3.87
C PHE A 121 15.67 -4.33 -2.66
N MET A 122 14.50 -4.39 -2.03
CA MET A 122 14.19 -3.54 -0.88
C MET A 122 15.07 -3.88 0.32
N GLN A 123 15.41 -5.15 0.54
CA GLN A 123 16.33 -5.55 1.59
C GLN A 123 17.73 -5.03 1.30
N ALA A 124 18.26 -5.24 0.10
CA ALA A 124 19.59 -4.75 -0.28
C ALA A 124 19.74 -3.23 -0.16
N VAL A 125 18.66 -2.47 -0.41
CA VAL A 125 18.67 -1.00 -0.34
C VAL A 125 18.40 -0.45 1.07
N MET A 126 17.60 -1.14 1.89
CA MET A 126 17.14 -0.63 3.18
C MET A 126 17.79 -1.30 4.41
N THR A 127 18.59 -2.35 4.25
CA THR A 127 19.44 -2.85 5.34
C THR A 127 20.80 -2.14 5.29
N PRO A 128 21.14 -1.29 6.27
CA PRO A 128 22.50 -0.77 6.42
C PRO A 128 23.48 -1.91 6.75
#